data_AF-A0A7W1HAM2-F1
#
_entry.id   AF-A0A7W1HAM2-F1
#
_cell.length_a   1.000
_cell.length_b   1.000
_cell.length_c   1.000
_cell.angle_alpha   90.00
_cell.angle_beta   90.00
_cell.angle_gamma   90.00
#
_symmetry.space_group_name_H-M   'P 1'
#
loop_
_entity.id
_entity.type
_entity.pdbx_description
1 polymer ?
#
loop_
_entity_poly.entity_id
_entity_poly.type
_entity_poly.pdbx_seq_one_letter_code
_entity_poly.pdbx_strand_id
1 'polypeptide(L)'
;MLIAFHRVWDDAPLVIAVNRDEAYDRPAAPPEWVDADPPILMPRDGRAGGTWMGANGSGVWVGLTNRHGPDVDPALRSRGLLCLELLGAPDGRAVAQRVAALEESYNPFNLVAGDSTGLHLSEYSAGRARTRWLG
;
A
#
# COMPACT_ATOMS: atom_id res chain seq x y z
N MET A 1 0.83 -4.34 11.73
CA MET A 1 2.19 -4.92 11.56
C MET A 1 2.34 -5.44 10.13
N LEU A 2 3.50 -5.25 9.51
CA LEU A 2 3.84 -5.79 8.19
C LEU A 2 5.20 -6.49 8.28
N ILE A 3 5.29 -7.68 7.70
CA ILE A 3 6.51 -8.47 7.57
C ILE A 3 6.71 -8.79 6.10
N ALA A 4 7.93 -8.60 5.61
CA ALA A 4 8.32 -8.92 4.25
C ALA A 4 9.56 -9.82 4.26
N PHE A 5 9.48 -10.92 3.52
CA PHE A 5 10.61 -11.79 3.21
C PHE A 5 10.92 -11.64 1.73
N HIS A 6 12.14 -11.22 1.41
CA HIS A 6 12.60 -11.01 0.04
C HIS A 6 13.72 -11.99 -0.28
N ARG A 7 13.57 -12.73 -1.38
CA ARG A 7 14.53 -13.73 -1.90
C ARG A 7 14.98 -14.75 -0.84
N VAL A 8 14.03 -15.16 0.00
CA VAL A 8 14.25 -16.24 0.98
C VAL A 8 13.96 -17.62 0.35
N TRP A 9 13.05 -17.66 -0.62
CA TRP A 9 12.66 -18.87 -1.35
C TRP A 9 12.76 -18.61 -2.87
N ASP A 10 13.17 -19.63 -3.63
CA ASP A 10 13.38 -19.51 -5.08
C ASP A 10 12.07 -19.37 -5.87
N ASP A 11 11.00 -20.03 -5.41
CA ASP A 11 9.66 -20.01 -6.03
C ASP A 11 8.76 -18.89 -5.49
N ALA A 12 9.20 -18.21 -4.43
CA ALA A 12 8.50 -17.07 -3.82
C ALA A 12 9.49 -15.94 -3.53
N PRO A 13 9.91 -15.16 -4.55
CA PRO A 13 10.92 -14.11 -4.41
C PRO A 13 10.47 -12.98 -3.47
N LEU A 14 9.17 -12.86 -3.21
CA LEU A 14 8.61 -11.93 -2.25
C LEU A 14 7.42 -12.57 -1.53
N VAL A 15 7.49 -12.66 -0.20
CA VAL A 15 6.38 -13.09 0.67
C VAL A 15 6.07 -11.97 1.64
N ILE A 16 4.80 -11.55 1.66
CA ILE A 16 4.32 -10.48 2.53
C ILE A 16 3.25 -11.03 3.47
N ALA A 17 3.37 -10.71 4.76
CA ALA A 17 2.33 -10.91 5.75
C ALA A 17 1.94 -9.57 6.38
N VAL A 18 0.65 -9.25 6.38
CA VAL A 18 0.13 -7.99 6.94
C VAL A 18 -1.00 -8.29 7.90
N ASN A 19 -0.96 -7.67 9.08
CA ASN A 19 -2.12 -7.57 9.95
C ASN A 19 -2.80 -6.21 9.73
N ARG A 20 -4.10 -6.21 9.43
CA ARG A 20 -4.94 -5.00 9.36
C ARG A 20 -5.23 -4.55 10.78
N ASP A 21 -4.50 -3.54 11.22
CA ASP A 21 -4.62 -2.99 12.57
C ASP A 21 -5.61 -1.81 12.56
N GLU A 22 -6.89 -2.12 12.72
CA GLU A 22 -8.01 -1.19 12.55
C GLU A 22 -9.19 -1.58 13.48
N ALA A 23 -10.14 -0.67 13.68
CA ALA A 23 -11.28 -0.90 14.56
C ALA A 23 -12.08 -2.16 14.16
N TYR A 24 -12.46 -2.98 15.15
CA TYR A 24 -13.17 -4.25 14.95
C TYR A 24 -14.50 -4.09 14.21
N ASP A 25 -15.15 -2.95 14.33
CA ASP A 25 -16.42 -2.61 13.70
C ASP A 25 -16.28 -2.10 12.25
N ARG A 26 -15.05 -1.94 11.74
CA ARG A 26 -14.83 -1.40 10.40
C ARG A 26 -14.98 -2.50 9.34
N PRO A 27 -16.03 -2.45 8.51
CA PRO A 27 -16.32 -3.50 7.55
C PRO A 27 -15.23 -3.61 6.48
N ALA A 28 -14.99 -4.84 6.02
CA ALA A 28 -14.06 -5.13 4.94
C ALA A 28 -14.52 -6.36 4.15
N ALA A 29 -14.28 -6.38 2.85
CA ALA A 29 -14.46 -7.54 2.00
C ALA A 29 -13.12 -8.30 1.84
N PRO A 30 -13.15 -9.64 1.68
CA PRO A 30 -11.94 -10.43 1.47
C PRO A 30 -11.26 -10.05 0.14
N PRO A 31 -10.01 -10.49 -0.08
CA PRO A 31 -9.33 -10.27 -1.35
C PRO A 31 -10.07 -10.90 -2.53
N GLU A 32 -10.31 -10.08 -3.55
CA GLU A 32 -10.95 -10.49 -4.81
C GLU A 32 -10.16 -9.93 -5.98
N TRP A 33 -10.25 -10.62 -7.13
CA TRP A 33 -9.72 -10.11 -8.39
C TRP A 33 -10.64 -9.02 -8.92
N VAL A 34 -10.07 -7.85 -9.19
CA VAL A 34 -10.74 -6.71 -9.81
C VAL A 34 -10.30 -6.62 -11.26
N ASP A 35 -11.29 -6.47 -12.14
CA ASP A 35 -11.09 -6.23 -13.56
C ASP A 35 -10.44 -4.85 -13.76
N ALA A 36 -9.15 -4.89 -14.04
CA ALA A 36 -8.25 -3.76 -14.23
C ALA A 36 -7.14 -4.21 -15.18
N ASP A 37 -6.36 -3.26 -15.71
CA ASP A 37 -5.21 -3.57 -16.55
C ASP A 37 -3.95 -2.95 -15.94
N PRO A 38 -3.06 -3.75 -15.31
CA PRO A 38 -3.16 -5.19 -15.06
C PRO A 38 -4.24 -5.56 -14.01
N PRO A 39 -4.71 -6.83 -13.94
CA PRO A 39 -5.71 -7.25 -12.96
C PRO A 39 -5.17 -7.11 -11.53
N ILE A 40 -6.03 -6.74 -10.58
CA ILE A 40 -5.60 -6.42 -9.20
C ILE A 40 -6.28 -7.40 -8.23
N LEU A 41 -5.49 -8.04 -7.38
CA LEU A 41 -5.96 -8.82 -6.23
C LEU A 41 -5.84 -7.96 -4.97
N MET A 42 -6.96 -7.62 -4.35
CA MET A 42 -6.97 -6.82 -3.13
C MET A 42 -8.23 -7.06 -2.28
N PRO A 43 -8.15 -6.95 -0.94
CA PRO A 43 -9.34 -6.77 -0.13
C PRO A 43 -9.92 -5.36 -0.33
N ARG A 44 -11.16 -5.14 0.11
CA ARG A 44 -11.81 -3.81 0.00
C ARG A 44 -12.26 -3.28 1.36
N ASP A 45 -11.97 -2.01 1.61
CA ASP A 45 -12.46 -1.29 2.78
C ASP A 45 -13.93 -0.91 2.58
N GLY A 46 -14.81 -1.40 3.44
CA GLY A 46 -16.25 -1.19 3.32
C GLY A 46 -16.72 0.21 3.71
N ARG A 47 -15.84 1.07 4.24
CA ARG A 47 -16.20 2.43 4.69
C ARG A 47 -15.74 3.50 3.70
N ALA A 48 -14.47 3.47 3.33
CA ALA A 48 -13.86 4.47 2.44
C ALA A 48 -13.73 3.98 0.99
N GLY A 49 -14.08 2.72 0.69
CA GLY A 49 -14.10 2.16 -0.67
C GLY A 49 -12.74 1.80 -1.27
N GLY A 50 -11.63 2.14 -0.60
CA GLY A 50 -10.26 1.82 -1.04
C GLY A 50 -9.77 0.44 -0.58
N THR A 51 -8.45 0.27 -0.53
CA THR A 51 -7.78 -0.91 0.03
C THR A 51 -6.61 -0.53 0.93
N TRP A 52 -6.18 -1.41 1.84
CA TRP A 52 -4.95 -1.24 2.62
C TRP A 52 -3.78 -2.04 2.07
N MET A 53 -4.01 -2.95 1.11
CA MET A 53 -2.96 -3.72 0.45
C MET A 53 -3.46 -4.35 -0.85
N GLY A 54 -2.55 -4.79 -1.71
CA GLY A 54 -2.90 -5.61 -2.86
C GLY A 54 -1.68 -5.97 -3.68
N ALA A 55 -1.91 -6.79 -4.71
CA ALA A 55 -0.95 -7.06 -5.76
C ALA A 55 -1.63 -6.93 -7.13
N ASN A 56 -0.88 -6.58 -8.16
CA ASN A 56 -1.37 -6.57 -9.52
C ASN A 56 -0.76 -7.69 -10.38
N GLY A 57 -1.31 -7.89 -11.58
CA GLY A 57 -0.85 -8.90 -12.54
C GLY A 57 0.57 -8.68 -13.07
N SER A 58 1.16 -7.51 -12.86
CA SER A 58 2.58 -7.23 -13.16
C SER A 58 3.52 -7.62 -12.02
N GLY A 59 3.00 -8.13 -10.89
CA GLY A 59 3.79 -8.52 -9.74
C GLY A 59 4.12 -7.37 -8.79
N VAL A 60 3.51 -6.19 -8.98
CA VAL A 60 3.63 -5.07 -8.05
C VAL A 60 2.75 -5.32 -6.85
N TRP A 61 3.33 -5.20 -5.67
CA TRP A 61 2.63 -5.22 -4.39
C TRP A 61 2.68 -3.84 -3.74
N VAL A 62 1.59 -3.42 -3.10
CA VAL A 62 1.49 -2.18 -2.33
C VAL A 62 0.75 -2.47 -1.04
N GLY A 63 1.18 -1.88 0.08
CA GLY A 63 0.41 -1.90 1.31
C GLY A 63 0.77 -0.80 2.29
N LEU A 64 -0.20 -0.49 3.13
CA LEU A 64 -0.16 0.60 4.10
C LEU A 64 -0.01 0.08 5.52
N THR A 65 0.68 0.86 6.36
CA THR A 65 0.59 0.74 7.81
C THR A 65 0.32 2.09 8.44
N ASN A 66 -0.42 2.08 9.54
CA ASN A 66 -0.78 3.28 10.28
C ASN A 66 0.48 3.91 10.92
N ARG A 67 0.57 5.24 10.85
CA ARG A 67 1.42 6.03 11.75
C ARG A 67 0.49 6.73 12.72
N HIS A 68 0.55 6.34 13.99
CA HIS A 68 -0.28 6.96 15.03
C HIS A 68 0.27 8.33 15.40
N GLY A 69 -0.61 9.31 15.45
CA GLY A 69 -0.34 10.68 15.89
C GLY A 69 -1.63 11.32 16.42
N PRO A 70 -1.54 12.41 17.19
CA PRO A 70 -2.69 13.01 17.87
C PRO A 70 -3.76 13.58 16.92
N ASP A 71 -3.37 13.94 15.70
CA ASP A 71 -4.22 14.70 14.77
C ASP A 71 -4.57 13.86 13.54
N VAL A 72 -5.60 13.01 13.65
CA VAL A 72 -6.25 12.40 12.49
C VAL A 72 -7.32 13.36 11.99
N ASP A 73 -7.18 13.85 10.77
CA ASP A 73 -8.16 14.71 10.12
C ASP A 73 -9.09 13.88 9.21
N PRO A 74 -10.38 13.72 9.56
CA PRO A 74 -11.33 12.94 8.75
C PRO A 74 -11.71 13.61 7.42
N ALA A 75 -11.40 14.90 7.23
CA ALA A 75 -11.65 15.60 5.97
C ALA A 75 -10.59 15.30 4.90
N LEU A 76 -9.44 14.76 5.29
CA LEU A 76 -8.38 14.39 4.35
C LEU A 76 -8.75 13.14 3.54
N ARG A 77 -8.19 13.09 2.32
CA ARG A 77 -8.42 11.99 1.39
C ARG A 77 -8.01 10.65 2.01
N SER A 78 -8.80 9.61 1.71
CA SER A 78 -8.52 8.26 2.20
C SER A 78 -7.21 7.73 1.63
N ARG A 79 -6.29 7.32 2.51
CA ARG A 79 -5.06 6.61 2.14
C ARG A 79 -5.35 5.32 1.37
N GLY A 80 -6.49 4.68 1.64
CA GLY A 80 -6.83 3.45 0.95
C GLY A 80 -7.20 3.66 -0.52
N LEU A 81 -7.66 4.86 -0.89
CA LEU A 81 -7.86 5.22 -2.30
C LEU A 81 -6.52 5.43 -2.99
N LEU A 82 -5.56 6.08 -2.31
CA LEU A 82 -4.18 6.18 -2.81
C LEU A 82 -3.56 4.78 -3.03
N CYS A 83 -3.72 3.85 -2.09
CA CYS A 83 -3.20 2.48 -2.27
C CYS A 83 -3.80 1.80 -3.50
N LEU A 84 -5.10 1.94 -3.73
CA LEU A 84 -5.78 1.44 -4.92
C LEU A 84 -5.19 2.03 -6.21
N GLU A 85 -4.98 3.34 -6.27
CA GLU A 85 -4.39 4.01 -7.45
C GLU A 85 -2.96 3.54 -7.74
N LEU A 86 -2.17 3.32 -6.70
CA LEU A 86 -0.79 2.87 -6.82
C LEU A 86 -0.68 1.41 -7.29
N LEU A 87 -1.71 0.58 -7.07
CA LEU A 87 -1.75 -0.79 -7.60
C LEU A 87 -1.85 -0.83 -9.13
N GLY A 88 -2.20 0.28 -9.80
CA GLY A 88 -2.12 0.41 -11.26
C GLY A 88 -0.72 0.79 -11.78
N ALA A 89 0.33 0.73 -10.96
CA ALA A 89 1.70 1.01 -11.38
C ALA A 89 2.33 -0.20 -12.10
N PRO A 90 3.23 0.03 -13.07
CA PRO A 90 3.88 -1.06 -13.81
C PRO A 90 4.97 -1.79 -13.00
N ASP A 91 5.61 -1.11 -12.05
CA ASP A 91 6.67 -1.65 -11.21
C ASP A 91 6.73 -0.94 -9.84
N GLY A 92 7.51 -1.49 -8.90
CA GLY A 92 7.68 -0.93 -7.56
C GLY A 92 8.33 0.46 -7.54
N ARG A 93 9.19 0.76 -8.51
CA ARG A 93 9.88 2.05 -8.63
C ARG A 93 8.91 3.16 -9.02
N ALA A 94 7.98 2.88 -9.93
CA ALA A 94 6.92 3.79 -10.33
C ALA A 94 6.00 4.12 -9.16
N VAL A 95 5.70 3.15 -8.28
CA VAL A 95 4.98 3.43 -7.01
C VAL A 95 5.76 4.44 -6.16
N ALA A 96 7.04 4.17 -5.91
CA ALA A 96 7.89 5.06 -5.10
C ALA A 96 7.98 6.49 -5.66
N GLN A 97 8.04 6.62 -7.00
CA GLN A 97 8.05 7.92 -7.68
C GLN A 97 6.72 8.67 -7.52
N ARG A 98 5.59 7.98 -7.73
CA ARG A 98 4.25 8.57 -7.55
C ARG A 98 4.04 9.05 -6.10
N VAL A 99 4.48 8.27 -5.12
CA VAL A 99 4.38 8.64 -3.70
C VAL A 99 5.27 9.84 -3.36
N ALA A 100 6.46 9.94 -3.96
CA ALA A 100 7.35 11.10 -3.78
C ALA A 100 6.79 12.39 -4.40
N ALA A 101 5.91 12.26 -5.39
CA ALA A 101 5.31 13.37 -6.15
C ALA A 101 3.88 13.70 -5.71
N LEU A 102 3.41 13.20 -4.56
CA LEU A 102 2.06 13.49 -4.07
C LEU A 102 1.88 14.98 -3.79
N GLU A 103 0.81 15.55 -4.34
CA GLU A 103 0.38 16.93 -4.08
C GLU A 103 -0.77 16.97 -3.07
N GLU A 104 -1.62 15.95 -3.04
CA GLU A 104 -2.72 15.88 -2.07
C GLU A 104 -2.23 15.56 -0.66
N SER A 105 -3.01 16.04 0.31
CA SER A 105 -2.76 15.80 1.73
C SER A 105 -3.49 14.55 2.23
N TYR A 106 -2.76 13.76 3.01
CA TYR A 106 -3.26 12.55 3.65
C TYR A 106 -2.90 12.56 5.14
N ASN A 107 -3.67 11.84 5.94
CA ASN A 107 -3.23 11.49 7.29
C ASN A 107 -1.91 10.72 7.23
N PRO A 108 -1.00 10.82 8.23
CA PRO A 108 0.29 10.13 8.21
C PRO A 108 0.20 8.62 7.96
N PHE A 109 1.16 8.07 7.22
CA PHE A 109 1.22 6.65 6.91
C PHE A 109 2.64 6.18 6.59
N ASN A 110 2.86 4.87 6.70
CA ASN A 110 3.94 4.22 5.96
C ASN A 110 3.33 3.45 4.80
N LEU A 111 3.99 3.51 3.66
CA LEU A 111 3.67 2.71 2.49
C LEU A 111 4.88 1.84 2.18
N VAL A 112 4.65 0.54 2.04
CA VAL A 112 5.63 -0.39 1.52
C VAL A 112 5.13 -0.83 0.15
N ALA A 113 5.99 -0.79 -0.84
CA ALA A 113 5.66 -1.23 -2.19
C ALA A 113 6.89 -1.81 -2.88
N GLY A 114 6.66 -2.69 -3.84
CA GLY A 114 7.74 -3.29 -4.59
C GLY A 114 7.27 -4.45 -5.44
N ASP A 115 8.25 -5.20 -5.92
CA ASP A 115 8.06 -6.36 -6.79
C ASP A 115 9.15 -7.38 -6.50
N SER A 116 9.33 -8.37 -7.38
CA SER A 116 10.38 -9.41 -7.24
C SER A 116 11.82 -8.84 -7.15
N THR A 117 12.04 -7.61 -7.62
CA THR A 117 13.36 -6.98 -7.63
C THR A 117 13.73 -6.39 -6.27
N GLY A 118 12.73 -6.00 -5.47
CA GLY A 118 12.90 -5.50 -4.11
C GLY A 118 11.81 -4.52 -3.67
N LEU A 119 12.04 -3.87 -2.51
CA LEU A 119 11.02 -3.07 -1.82
C LEU A 119 11.45 -1.62 -1.56
N HIS A 120 10.47 -0.72 -1.58
CA HIS A 120 10.55 0.65 -1.11
C HIS A 120 9.70 0.84 0.15
N LEU A 121 10.21 1.63 1.09
CA LEU A 121 9.45 2.18 2.21
C LEU A 121 9.33 3.69 2.03
N SER A 122 8.10 4.19 1.98
CA SER A 122 7.76 5.61 1.97
C SER A 122 7.09 5.99 3.29
N GLU A 123 7.69 6.90 4.03
CA GLU A 123 7.13 7.49 5.24
C GLU A 123 6.51 8.84 4.88
N TYR A 124 5.18 8.95 4.96
CA TYR A 124 4.46 10.17 4.63
C TYR A 124 3.99 10.89 5.90
N SER A 125 4.32 12.17 6.00
CA SER A 125 3.87 13.06 7.08
C SER A 125 3.93 14.52 6.63
N ALA A 126 2.98 15.33 7.09
CA ALA A 126 2.95 16.78 6.85
C ALA A 126 3.16 17.17 5.36
N GLY A 127 2.44 16.48 4.45
CA GLY A 127 2.49 16.79 3.02
C GLY A 127 3.74 16.30 2.29
N ARG A 128 4.61 15.52 2.93
CA ARG A 128 5.88 15.07 2.33
C ARG A 128 6.10 13.57 2.54
N ALA A 129 6.57 12.90 1.50
CA ALA A 129 7.05 11.53 1.57
C ALA A 129 8.58 11.48 1.63
N ARG A 130 9.12 10.66 2.55
CA ARG A 130 10.52 10.24 2.52
C ARG A 130 10.59 8.77 2.11
N THR A 131 11.20 8.50 0.96
CA THR A 131 11.30 7.13 0.41
C THR A 131 12.70 6.57 0.53
N ARG A 132 12.81 5.29 0.93
CA ARG A 132 14.06 4.52 1.00
C ARG A 132 13.90 3.16 0.31
N TRP A 133 14.96 2.72 -0.34
CA TRP A 133 15.10 1.35 -0.85
C TRP A 133 15.44 0.39 0.30
N LEU A 134 14.93 -0.84 0.26
CA LEU A 134 15.12 -1.84 1.32
C LEU A 134 15.91 -3.08 0.89
N GLY A 135 16.20 -3.25 -0.40
CA GLY A 135 16.80 -4.48 -0.94
C GLY A 135 15.86 -5.16 -1.92
#